data_AF-A0A2T3B992-F1
#
_entry.id   AF-A0A2T3B992-F1
#
_cell.length_a   1.000
_cell.length_b   1.000
_cell.length_c   1.000
_cell.angle_alpha   90.00
_cell.angle_beta   90.00
_cell.angle_gamma   90.00
#
_symmetry.space_group_name_H-M   'P 1'
#
loop_
_entity.id
_entity.type
_entity.pdbx_description
1 polymer ?
#
loop_
_entity_poly.entity_id
_entity_poly.type
_entity_poly.pdbx_seq_one_letter_code
_entity_poly.pdbx_strand_id
1 'polypeptide(L)'
;MSASPSDADDWEGRLGVPALSADSSSTNNKRGRDDLGNNALMIDGRVDELGQTQLEGSHSGTSKRKRYVPSSSTAQYQIFHEVICHRGGFHVKHEKLAHYLDSPKLFAGDSKGNVLRGKERVVIEDYMEGRSDIAFIVYRLYDCNSYHDEVEDDFDRLPMPPIDPDVISRLKAYFFSLRVEGQNAKPVGETIQIESPNLTRAISEAEAAIGRTLVDFGPSTNTHLIAPYLPFYHTREILNKLVSDCDTSGRDYLALLFNFMAISCGQEWSAADAVLKNGMIEETHLSKLFRPGDVVVEMVDSQPRGYQIETCTLIPNSTSLELKTTSWTFDEGFRKEKIDLDVYWPPGDDRIPITKLDIYPLQYDTSGLEERLRKRGEQFWKCRKRAFVGYDYPNPRLEVQPVNSSKVYGR
;
A
#
# COMPACT_ATOMS: atom_id res chain seq x y z
N MET A 1 -24.29 -21.18 51.26
CA MET A 1 -25.11 -21.25 50.03
C MET A 1 -24.59 -20.18 49.07
N SER A 2 -23.34 -20.18 48.59
CA SER A 2 -22.53 -21.18 47.87
C SER A 2 -23.12 -21.60 46.52
N ALA A 3 -22.74 -20.89 45.46
CA ALA A 3 -22.17 -21.46 44.23
C ALA A 3 -21.70 -20.33 43.29
N SER A 4 -20.40 -20.30 43.02
CA SER A 4 -19.77 -19.67 41.85
C SER A 4 -20.02 -20.53 40.60
N PRO A 5 -19.68 -20.01 39.41
CA PRO A 5 -18.87 -20.80 38.51
C PRO A 5 -17.61 -20.05 38.04
N SER A 6 -16.51 -20.77 38.12
CA SER A 6 -15.22 -20.50 37.50
C SER A 6 -15.14 -21.20 36.13
N ASP A 7 -14.18 -20.74 35.34
CA ASP A 7 -13.43 -21.46 34.30
C ASP A 7 -14.08 -21.71 32.92
N ALA A 8 -13.62 -20.94 31.93
CA ALA A 8 -13.38 -21.39 30.54
C ALA A 8 -12.33 -20.47 29.86
N ASP A 9 -11.14 -21.03 29.66
CA ASP A 9 -10.21 -20.93 28.51
C ASP A 9 -9.73 -19.51 28.10
N ASP A 10 -8.50 -19.04 28.32
CA ASP A 10 -7.12 -19.56 28.15
C ASP A 10 -6.82 -20.15 26.76
N TRP A 11 -6.75 -19.25 25.77
CA TRP A 11 -6.03 -19.46 24.50
C TRP A 11 -5.34 -18.16 24.05
N GLU A 12 -4.27 -17.76 24.73
CA GLU A 12 -3.29 -16.82 24.17
C GLU A 12 -2.08 -17.58 23.64
N GLY A 13 -1.94 -17.64 22.31
CA GLY A 13 -0.87 -18.42 21.68
C GLY A 13 -0.66 -18.15 20.19
N ARG A 14 0.18 -17.14 19.91
CA ARG A 14 1.16 -17.08 18.79
C ARG A 14 0.64 -16.91 17.36
N LEU A 15 0.71 -15.68 16.85
CA LEU A 15 1.16 -15.37 15.48
C LEU A 15 1.95 -14.05 15.49
N GLY A 16 3.24 -14.15 15.81
CA GLY A 16 4.20 -13.08 15.54
C GLY A 16 4.80 -13.29 14.15
N VAL A 17 4.63 -12.33 13.26
CA VAL A 17 5.42 -12.23 12.01
C VAL A 17 6.79 -11.65 12.38
N PRO A 18 7.91 -12.25 11.96
CA PRO A 18 9.23 -11.79 12.37
C PRO A 18 9.63 -10.49 11.67
N ALA A 19 10.00 -9.49 12.47
CA ALA A 19 10.78 -8.35 12.04
C ALA A 19 12.18 -8.83 11.61
N LEU A 20 12.62 -8.41 10.42
CA LEU A 20 13.98 -8.62 9.93
C LEU A 20 14.96 -7.80 10.77
N SER A 21 15.58 -8.44 11.76
CA SER A 21 16.71 -7.89 12.52
C SER A 21 18.01 -8.08 11.73
N ALA A 22 18.66 -6.97 11.40
CA ALA A 22 20.02 -6.92 10.89
C ALA A 22 21.01 -7.22 12.02
N ASP A 23 21.67 -8.38 11.97
CA ASP A 23 22.79 -8.69 12.86
C ASP A 23 24.10 -8.21 12.23
N SER A 24 24.58 -7.06 12.74
CA SER A 24 25.94 -6.59 12.60
C SER A 24 26.82 -7.26 13.66
N SER A 25 27.64 -8.23 13.26
CA SER A 25 28.70 -8.77 14.11
C SER A 25 30.00 -8.00 13.88
N SER A 26 30.36 -7.20 14.88
CA SER A 26 31.65 -6.55 15.03
C SER A 26 32.73 -7.60 15.31
N THR A 27 33.86 -7.56 14.61
CA THR A 27 35.14 -8.02 15.15
C THR A 27 36.26 -7.03 14.86
N ASN A 28 36.68 -6.38 15.94
CA ASN A 28 38.02 -5.94 16.31
C ASN A 28 38.99 -5.40 15.26
N ASN A 29 39.18 -4.08 15.39
CA ASN A 29 40.33 -3.31 14.99
C ASN A 29 41.52 -3.59 15.95
N LYS A 30 42.71 -3.95 15.44
CA LYS A 30 43.97 -3.84 16.18
C LYS A 30 45.04 -3.15 15.33
N ARG A 31 45.55 -2.08 15.94
CA ARG A 31 46.59 -1.14 15.52
C ARG A 31 47.94 -1.80 15.18
N GLY A 32 48.63 -1.18 14.23
CA GLY A 32 50.09 -1.22 13.99
C GLY A 32 50.38 -0.39 12.73
N ARG A 33 50.55 0.94 12.83
CA ARG A 33 51.79 1.71 13.05
C ARG A 33 52.74 1.66 11.84
N ASP A 34 53.32 2.84 11.58
CA ASP A 34 54.47 3.13 10.72
C ASP A 34 54.14 3.20 9.22
N ASP A 35 54.63 4.14 8.41
CA ASP A 35 55.38 5.38 8.58
C ASP A 35 55.53 5.95 7.15
N LEU A 36 55.69 7.27 7.02
CA LEU A 36 56.41 7.96 5.91
C LEU A 36 55.85 7.78 4.48
N GLY A 37 55.66 8.81 3.66
CA GLY A 37 56.00 10.21 3.73
C GLY A 37 55.78 10.83 2.35
N ASN A 38 55.56 12.14 2.36
CA ASN A 38 56.03 13.12 1.39
C ASN A 38 55.58 13.06 -0.08
N ASN A 39 54.96 14.21 -0.44
CA ASN A 39 55.29 15.05 -1.60
C ASN A 39 54.92 14.51 -2.99
N ALA A 40 54.54 15.33 -3.97
CA ALA A 40 54.20 16.74 -4.05
C ALA A 40 53.70 16.98 -5.49
N LEU A 41 52.95 18.07 -5.65
CA LEU A 41 52.97 19.02 -6.79
C LEU A 41 52.83 18.44 -8.22
N MET A 42 51.71 18.71 -8.90
CA MET A 42 51.34 19.97 -9.58
C MET A 42 51.92 20.13 -11.00
N ILE A 43 51.04 20.62 -11.87
CA ILE A 43 51.22 21.36 -13.14
C ILE A 43 51.39 20.49 -14.40
N ASP A 44 50.39 20.37 -15.28
CA ASP A 44 49.87 21.31 -16.31
C ASP A 44 50.73 21.35 -17.59
N GLY A 45 50.12 21.30 -18.77
CA GLY A 45 50.84 21.54 -20.04
C GLY A 45 50.37 20.81 -21.31
N ARG A 46 49.14 21.12 -21.73
CA ARG A 46 48.68 21.51 -23.09
C ARG A 46 49.68 21.50 -24.30
N VAL A 47 49.09 21.26 -25.49
CA VAL A 47 49.36 21.79 -26.86
C VAL A 47 50.01 20.86 -27.91
N ASP A 48 49.14 20.38 -28.82
CA ASP A 48 49.11 20.44 -30.30
C ASP A 48 50.21 19.86 -31.24
N GLU A 49 49.66 19.15 -32.25
CA GLU A 49 49.92 19.21 -33.71
C GLU A 49 51.00 18.37 -34.43
N LEU A 50 50.46 17.59 -35.40
CA LEU A 50 50.89 17.30 -36.78
C LEU A 50 52.09 16.37 -37.08
N GLY A 51 51.80 15.34 -37.90
CA GLY A 51 52.81 14.64 -38.70
C GLY A 51 52.35 13.29 -39.27
N GLN A 52 52.01 13.25 -40.56
CA GLN A 52 51.73 12.03 -41.34
C GLN A 52 53.03 11.30 -41.70
N THR A 53 53.03 9.95 -41.64
CA THR A 53 53.78 9.08 -42.58
C THR A 53 53.18 7.66 -42.62
N GLN A 54 52.99 7.14 -43.84
CA GLN A 54 52.67 5.74 -44.15
C GLN A 54 53.88 4.82 -43.91
N LEU A 55 53.65 3.56 -43.48
CA LEU A 55 53.98 2.32 -44.20
C LEU A 55 53.86 1.07 -43.29
N GLU A 56 53.25 0.03 -43.88
CA GLU A 56 53.45 -1.41 -43.66
C GLU A 56 53.13 -2.09 -42.31
N GLY A 57 52.08 -2.93 -42.36
CA GLY A 57 52.17 -4.35 -42.04
C GLY A 57 52.28 -4.78 -40.57
N SER A 58 51.18 -5.31 -40.01
CA SER A 58 51.15 -6.65 -39.38
C SER A 58 49.87 -6.88 -38.56
N HIS A 59 49.43 -8.14 -38.59
CA HIS A 59 48.27 -8.68 -37.88
C HIS A 59 48.36 -8.52 -36.35
N SER A 60 47.30 -8.04 -35.71
CA SER A 60 46.82 -8.59 -34.44
C SER A 60 45.40 -8.09 -34.14
N GLY A 61 44.57 -9.01 -33.63
CA GLY A 61 43.13 -8.82 -33.48
C GLY A 61 42.77 -7.74 -32.45
N THR A 62 41.81 -6.89 -32.82
CA THR A 62 41.12 -6.03 -31.87
C THR A 62 39.62 -6.19 -32.02
N SER A 63 39.01 -6.47 -30.87
CA SER A 63 37.58 -6.61 -30.62
C SER A 63 36.81 -5.45 -31.23
N LYS A 64 35.95 -5.74 -32.22
CA LYS A 64 34.98 -4.77 -32.74
C LYS A 64 33.99 -4.46 -31.62
N ARG A 65 34.20 -3.35 -30.90
CA ARG A 65 33.14 -2.69 -30.13
C ARG A 65 31.99 -2.42 -31.09
N LYS A 66 30.95 -3.26 -31.03
CA LYS A 66 29.64 -2.97 -31.60
C LYS A 66 29.22 -1.64 -30.98
N ARG A 67 29.17 -0.59 -31.81
CA ARG A 67 28.46 0.64 -31.47
C ARG A 67 27.03 0.22 -31.16
N TYR A 68 26.66 0.33 -29.89
CA TYR A 68 25.28 0.25 -29.44
C TYR A 68 24.57 1.44 -30.07
N VAL A 69 23.88 1.18 -31.17
CA VAL A 69 22.80 2.05 -31.63
C VAL A 69 21.69 1.81 -30.62
N PRO A 70 21.19 2.81 -29.89
CA PRO A 70 20.03 2.62 -29.05
C PRO A 70 18.92 2.16 -29.99
N SER A 71 18.51 0.91 -29.85
CA SER A 71 17.26 0.48 -30.45
C SER A 71 16.20 1.41 -29.87
N SER A 72 15.41 2.01 -30.75
CA SER A 72 14.15 2.67 -30.42
C SER A 72 13.20 1.63 -29.79
N SER A 73 13.50 1.17 -28.58
CA SER A 73 12.64 0.29 -27.81
C SER A 73 11.56 1.17 -27.19
N THR A 74 10.35 1.08 -27.72
CA THR A 74 9.15 1.55 -27.03
C THR A 74 9.12 0.93 -25.64
N ALA A 75 9.02 1.73 -24.60
CA ALA A 75 8.92 1.25 -23.23
C ALA A 75 7.79 0.22 -23.09
N GLN A 76 8.02 -0.87 -22.35
CA GLN A 76 7.05 -1.93 -22.10
C GLN A 76 6.91 -2.19 -20.59
N TYR A 77 5.92 -2.97 -20.20
CA TYR A 77 5.83 -3.52 -18.84
C TYR A 77 5.74 -5.04 -18.91
N GLN A 78 6.10 -5.71 -17.82
CA GLN A 78 5.99 -7.16 -17.68
C GLN A 78 5.05 -7.52 -16.54
N ILE A 79 4.19 -8.51 -16.73
CA ILE A 79 3.36 -9.07 -15.66
C ILE A 79 3.97 -10.40 -15.23
N PHE A 80 4.16 -10.60 -13.92
CA PHE A 80 4.42 -11.89 -13.31
C PHE A 80 3.27 -12.30 -12.41
N HIS A 81 2.93 -13.57 -12.47
CA HIS A 81 1.93 -14.20 -11.62
C HIS A 81 2.65 -14.93 -10.48
N GLU A 82 2.49 -14.44 -9.26
CA GLU A 82 3.11 -14.96 -8.05
C GLU A 82 2.14 -15.85 -7.30
N VAL A 83 2.44 -17.14 -7.21
CA VAL A 83 1.65 -18.07 -6.39
C VAL A 83 2.34 -18.24 -5.05
N ILE A 84 1.67 -17.83 -3.98
CA ILE A 84 2.08 -18.13 -2.61
C ILE A 84 1.34 -19.37 -2.10
N CYS A 85 2.03 -20.13 -1.24
CA CYS A 85 1.41 -21.23 -0.53
C CYS A 85 1.89 -21.27 0.92
N HIS A 86 0.91 -21.29 1.84
CA HIS A 86 1.16 -21.33 3.27
C HIS A 86 1.53 -22.72 3.80
N ARG A 87 1.57 -23.74 2.92
CA ARG A 87 1.89 -25.13 3.26
C ARG A 87 0.95 -25.75 4.30
N GLY A 88 -0.26 -25.23 4.42
CA GLY A 88 -1.31 -25.78 5.27
C GLY A 88 -1.90 -27.07 4.69
N GLY A 89 -2.40 -27.96 5.56
CA GLY A 89 -3.14 -29.16 5.16
C GLY A 89 -2.35 -30.07 4.21
N PHE A 90 -2.84 -30.23 2.98
CA PHE A 90 -2.21 -31.10 1.98
C PHE A 90 -1.06 -30.45 1.21
N HIS A 91 -0.76 -29.18 1.48
CA HIS A 91 0.20 -28.39 0.72
C HIS A 91 1.60 -28.36 1.36
N VAL A 92 1.89 -29.22 2.34
CA VAL A 92 3.16 -29.20 3.12
C VAL A 92 4.41 -29.22 2.24
N LYS A 93 4.33 -29.87 1.07
CA LYS A 93 5.44 -30.03 0.13
C LYS A 93 5.52 -28.95 -0.95
N HIS A 94 4.56 -28.02 -1.01
CA HIS A 94 4.58 -26.97 -2.02
C HIS A 94 5.72 -25.99 -1.77
N GLU A 95 6.21 -25.37 -2.82
CA GLU A 95 7.09 -24.22 -2.69
C GLU A 95 6.31 -23.06 -2.07
N LYS A 96 6.97 -22.20 -1.27
CA LYS A 96 6.27 -21.08 -0.61
C LYS A 96 5.87 -19.99 -1.60
N LEU A 97 6.65 -19.83 -2.67
CA LEU A 97 6.50 -18.80 -3.68
C LEU A 97 6.98 -19.36 -5.03
N ALA A 98 6.24 -19.14 -6.10
CA ALA A 98 6.67 -19.45 -7.46
C ALA A 98 6.13 -18.39 -8.44
N HIS A 99 6.87 -18.12 -9.50
CA HIS A 99 6.53 -17.10 -10.50
C HIS A 99 6.22 -17.74 -11.86
N TYR A 100 5.22 -17.19 -12.54
CA TYR A 100 4.75 -17.64 -13.85
C TYR A 100 4.49 -16.45 -14.77
N LEU A 101 4.58 -16.68 -16.09
CA LEU A 101 4.22 -15.71 -17.14
C LEU A 101 2.74 -15.75 -17.52
N ASP A 102 2.02 -16.80 -17.10
CA ASP A 102 0.60 -16.99 -17.37
C ASP A 102 -0.24 -17.11 -16.08
N SER A 103 -1.52 -16.77 -16.19
CA SER A 103 -2.46 -16.84 -15.07
C SER A 103 -2.56 -18.26 -14.51
N PRO A 104 -2.39 -18.44 -13.20
CA PRO A 104 -2.35 -19.77 -12.61
C PRO A 104 -3.75 -20.37 -12.47
N LYS A 105 -3.81 -21.70 -12.53
CA LYS A 105 -5.03 -22.50 -12.30
C LYS A 105 -4.68 -23.93 -11.92
N LEU A 106 -5.70 -24.74 -11.64
CA LEU A 106 -5.57 -26.19 -11.62
C LEU A 106 -5.97 -26.79 -12.97
N PHE A 107 -5.31 -27.89 -13.34
CA PHE A 107 -5.50 -28.56 -14.63
C PHE A 107 -6.32 -29.84 -14.48
N ALA A 108 -6.92 -30.29 -15.57
CA ALA A 108 -7.63 -31.57 -15.60
C ALA A 108 -6.71 -32.70 -15.10
N GLY A 109 -7.22 -33.51 -14.18
CA GLY A 109 -6.48 -34.57 -13.50
C GLY A 109 -5.80 -34.15 -12.20
N ASP A 110 -5.64 -32.85 -11.93
CA ASP A 110 -5.04 -32.38 -10.68
C ASP A 110 -5.87 -32.79 -9.47
N SER A 111 -5.17 -33.06 -8.37
CA SER A 111 -5.74 -33.43 -7.08
C SER A 111 -5.68 -32.29 -6.08
N LYS A 112 -6.31 -32.46 -4.91
CA LYS A 112 -6.19 -31.50 -3.79
C LYS A 112 -4.75 -31.37 -3.25
N GLY A 113 -3.83 -32.25 -3.69
CA GLY A 113 -2.41 -32.16 -3.35
C GLY A 113 -1.57 -31.39 -4.37
N ASN A 114 -2.13 -31.01 -5.52
CA ASN A 114 -1.40 -30.32 -6.58
C ASN A 114 -1.33 -28.81 -6.31
N VAL A 115 -0.20 -28.20 -6.71
CA VAL A 115 0.01 -26.75 -6.55
C VAL A 115 -0.73 -25.97 -7.63
N LEU A 116 -1.34 -24.85 -7.22
CA LEU A 116 -1.82 -23.82 -8.13
C LEU A 116 -0.64 -23.31 -8.98
N ARG A 117 -0.75 -23.33 -10.30
CA ARG A 117 0.40 -23.00 -11.18
C ARG A 117 -0.02 -22.49 -12.55
N GLY A 118 0.87 -21.70 -13.16
CA GLY A 118 0.87 -21.46 -14.60
C GLY A 118 1.59 -22.59 -15.36
N LYS A 119 1.54 -22.54 -16.69
CA LYS A 119 2.30 -23.42 -17.58
C LYS A 119 3.73 -22.92 -17.80
N GLU A 120 3.94 -21.61 -17.75
CA GLU A 120 5.20 -20.95 -18.08
C GLU A 120 5.89 -20.45 -16.83
N ARG A 121 6.55 -21.38 -16.11
CA ARG A 121 7.33 -21.06 -14.90
C ARG A 121 8.59 -20.28 -15.26
N VAL A 122 8.95 -19.30 -14.44
CA VAL A 122 10.07 -18.40 -14.68
C VAL A 122 10.86 -18.10 -13.40
N VAL A 123 12.16 -17.83 -13.54
CA VAL A 123 13.01 -17.19 -12.53
C VAL A 123 13.17 -15.73 -12.99
N ILE A 124 12.76 -14.79 -12.15
CA ILE A 124 12.60 -13.39 -12.57
C ILE A 124 13.94 -12.77 -12.93
N GLU A 125 14.97 -13.04 -12.14
CA GLU A 125 16.32 -12.51 -12.36
C GLU A 125 16.86 -12.90 -13.74
N ASP A 126 16.72 -14.18 -14.09
CA ASP A 126 17.15 -14.72 -15.39
C ASP A 126 16.32 -14.12 -16.54
N TYR A 127 15.02 -13.90 -16.33
CA TYR A 127 14.14 -13.32 -17.34
C TYR A 127 14.44 -11.84 -17.61
N MET A 128 14.80 -11.11 -16.56
CA MET A 128 15.07 -9.68 -16.62
C MET A 128 16.48 -9.37 -17.15
N GLU A 129 17.38 -10.35 -17.22
CA GLU A 129 18.75 -10.17 -17.68
C GLU A 129 18.80 -9.56 -19.10
N GLY A 130 19.37 -8.36 -19.21
CA GLY A 130 19.51 -7.64 -20.49
C GLY A 130 18.26 -6.91 -20.99
N ARG A 131 17.14 -6.93 -20.25
CA ARG A 131 15.87 -6.30 -20.65
C ARG A 131 15.70 -4.89 -20.12
N SER A 132 16.39 -3.94 -20.76
CA SER A 132 16.28 -2.49 -20.44
C SER A 132 15.03 -1.81 -21.03
N ASP A 133 14.25 -2.53 -21.83
CA ASP A 133 12.98 -2.09 -22.43
C ASP A 133 11.81 -2.09 -21.43
N ILE A 134 11.93 -2.83 -20.33
CA ILE A 134 10.88 -2.93 -19.30
C ILE A 134 10.95 -1.72 -18.37
N ALA A 135 9.89 -0.92 -18.40
CA ALA A 135 9.72 0.26 -17.57
C ALA A 135 9.35 -0.05 -16.12
N PHE A 136 8.47 -1.03 -15.94
CA PHE A 136 7.98 -1.48 -14.64
C PHE A 136 7.47 -2.92 -14.74
N ILE A 137 7.44 -3.58 -13.58
CA ILE A 137 6.97 -4.94 -13.41
C ILE A 137 5.67 -4.90 -12.62
N VAL A 138 4.69 -5.70 -13.02
CA VAL A 138 3.43 -5.91 -12.31
C VAL A 138 3.45 -7.29 -11.71
N TYR A 139 3.31 -7.38 -10.39
CA TYR A 139 3.16 -8.64 -9.67
C TYR A 139 1.70 -8.84 -9.32
N ARG A 140 1.13 -9.95 -9.78
CA ARG A 140 -0.20 -10.41 -9.38
C ARG A 140 -0.06 -11.56 -8.40
N LEU A 141 -0.52 -11.35 -7.18
CA LEU A 141 -0.41 -12.32 -6.09
C LEU A 141 -1.62 -13.24 -6.09
N TYR A 142 -1.38 -14.54 -5.96
CA TYR A 142 -2.39 -15.59 -5.89
C TYR A 142 -2.14 -16.46 -4.66
N ASP A 143 -3.19 -16.76 -3.91
CA ASP A 143 -3.11 -17.67 -2.77
C ASP A 143 -3.54 -19.09 -3.19
N CYS A 144 -2.60 -20.04 -3.10
CA CYS A 144 -2.85 -21.44 -3.44
C CYS A 144 -3.92 -22.06 -2.54
N ASN A 145 -3.90 -21.75 -1.24
CA ASN A 145 -4.82 -22.32 -0.27
C ASN A 145 -6.24 -21.75 -0.48
N SER A 146 -6.38 -20.43 -0.59
CA SER A 146 -7.68 -19.79 -0.86
C SER A 146 -8.31 -20.29 -2.17
N TYR A 147 -7.51 -20.47 -3.23
CA TYR A 147 -8.05 -21.02 -4.48
C TYR A 147 -8.56 -22.46 -4.31
N HIS A 148 -7.82 -23.33 -3.59
CA HIS A 148 -8.29 -24.70 -3.34
C HIS A 148 -9.55 -24.74 -2.49
N ASP A 149 -9.72 -23.81 -1.55
CA ASP A 149 -10.96 -23.64 -0.78
C ASP A 149 -12.13 -23.22 -1.70
N GLU A 150 -11.89 -22.32 -2.67
CA GLU A 150 -12.90 -21.89 -3.65
C GLU A 150 -13.38 -23.01 -4.59
N VAL A 151 -12.48 -23.91 -5.01
CA VAL A 151 -12.80 -25.00 -5.94
C VAL A 151 -12.96 -26.36 -5.26
N GLU A 152 -13.18 -26.38 -3.94
CA GLU A 152 -13.18 -27.63 -3.16
C GLU A 152 -14.23 -28.64 -3.68
N ASP A 153 -15.39 -28.14 -4.08
CA ASP A 153 -16.53 -28.92 -4.56
C ASP A 153 -16.38 -29.42 -6.00
N ASP A 154 -15.40 -28.90 -6.75
CA ASP A 154 -15.16 -29.31 -8.14
C ASP A 154 -14.40 -30.64 -8.26
N PHE A 155 -13.84 -31.14 -7.15
CA PHE A 155 -13.05 -32.37 -7.13
C PHE A 155 -13.92 -33.63 -6.99
N ASP A 156 -13.71 -34.58 -7.89
CA ASP A 156 -14.28 -35.91 -7.76
C ASP A 156 -13.46 -36.82 -6.85
N ARG A 157 -14.17 -37.53 -5.98
CA ARG A 157 -13.56 -38.56 -5.15
C ARG A 157 -13.29 -39.82 -5.97
N LEU A 158 -12.02 -40.23 -5.98
CA LEU A 158 -11.57 -41.48 -6.59
C LEU A 158 -11.76 -42.67 -5.62
N PRO A 159 -11.93 -43.90 -6.13
CA PRO A 159 -12.03 -45.10 -5.30
C PRO A 159 -10.75 -45.29 -4.48
N MET A 160 -10.92 -45.50 -3.17
CA MET A 160 -9.81 -45.67 -2.25
C MET A 160 -9.51 -47.17 -2.09
N PRO A 161 -8.30 -47.64 -2.40
CA PRO A 161 -7.89 -49.01 -2.14
C PRO A 161 -7.81 -49.28 -0.63
N PRO A 162 -7.94 -50.56 -0.20
CA PRO A 162 -7.75 -50.94 1.19
C PRO A 162 -6.28 -50.78 1.57
N ILE A 163 -5.94 -49.62 2.14
CA ILE A 163 -4.60 -49.23 2.56
C ILE A 163 -4.62 -48.97 4.07
N ASP A 164 -3.46 -49.11 4.71
CA ASP A 164 -3.23 -48.70 6.09
C ASP A 164 -3.72 -47.25 6.36
N PRO A 165 -4.48 -47.00 7.46
CA PRO A 165 -5.00 -45.69 7.80
C PRO A 165 -3.95 -44.55 7.85
N ASP A 166 -2.72 -44.83 8.28
CA ASP A 166 -1.64 -43.84 8.39
C ASP A 166 -1.07 -43.45 7.02
N VAL A 167 -1.14 -44.37 6.06
CA VAL A 167 -0.77 -44.09 4.67
C VAL A 167 -1.91 -43.34 3.97
N ILE A 168 -3.17 -43.70 4.27
CA ILE A 168 -4.35 -42.99 3.74
C ILE A 168 -4.34 -41.52 4.15
N SER A 169 -4.06 -41.21 5.41
CA SER A 169 -4.02 -39.83 5.90
C SER A 169 -3.07 -38.94 5.08
N ARG A 170 -1.91 -39.49 4.69
CA ARG A 170 -0.88 -38.79 3.88
C ARG A 170 -1.22 -38.68 2.39
N LEU A 171 -2.03 -39.61 1.88
CA LEU A 171 -2.36 -39.69 0.45
C LEU A 171 -3.78 -39.18 0.14
N LYS A 172 -4.58 -38.84 1.15
CA LYS A 172 -5.99 -38.47 1.02
C LYS A 172 -6.24 -37.44 -0.08
N ALA A 173 -5.38 -36.43 -0.20
CA ALA A 173 -5.49 -35.37 -1.21
C ALA A 173 -5.45 -35.90 -2.65
N TYR A 174 -4.69 -36.96 -2.90
CA TYR A 174 -4.48 -37.56 -4.23
C TYR A 174 -5.61 -38.51 -4.64
N PHE A 175 -6.56 -38.80 -3.75
CA PHE A 175 -7.79 -39.52 -4.06
C PHE A 175 -8.93 -38.57 -4.44
N PHE A 176 -8.58 -37.34 -4.81
CA PHE A 176 -9.45 -36.36 -5.41
C PHE A 176 -8.88 -35.99 -6.77
N SER A 177 -9.72 -35.74 -7.76
CA SER A 177 -9.27 -35.32 -9.08
C SER A 177 -10.27 -34.39 -9.75
N LEU A 178 -9.76 -33.35 -10.39
CA LEU A 178 -10.55 -32.48 -11.25
C LEU A 178 -10.81 -33.16 -12.60
N ARG A 179 -12.07 -33.32 -12.98
CA ARG A 179 -12.42 -33.85 -14.32
C ARG A 179 -12.05 -32.91 -15.46
N VAL A 180 -12.20 -31.62 -15.23
CA VAL A 180 -11.95 -30.55 -16.19
C VAL A 180 -10.97 -29.56 -15.56
N GLU A 181 -10.22 -28.84 -16.38
CA GLU A 181 -9.38 -27.76 -15.87
C GLU A 181 -10.21 -26.71 -15.12
N GLY A 182 -9.65 -26.20 -14.03
CA GLY A 182 -10.28 -25.14 -13.24
C GLY A 182 -10.28 -23.80 -13.97
N GLN A 183 -11.07 -22.86 -13.47
CA GLN A 183 -11.02 -21.48 -13.94
C GLN A 183 -9.68 -20.82 -13.58
N ASN A 184 -9.28 -19.79 -14.32
CA ASN A 184 -8.12 -18.98 -13.94
C ASN A 184 -8.35 -18.43 -12.53
N ALA A 185 -7.35 -18.54 -11.67
CA ALA A 185 -7.39 -17.94 -10.35
C ALA A 185 -7.54 -16.42 -10.48
N LYS A 186 -8.22 -15.82 -9.49
CA LYS A 186 -8.28 -14.38 -9.33
C LYS A 186 -7.14 -13.94 -8.41
N PRO A 187 -6.42 -12.85 -8.74
CA PRO A 187 -5.37 -12.36 -7.86
C PRO A 187 -5.98 -11.79 -6.57
N VAL A 188 -5.36 -12.10 -5.44
CA VAL A 188 -5.68 -11.54 -4.11
C VAL A 188 -5.00 -10.20 -3.87
N GLY A 189 -4.00 -9.85 -4.69
CA GLY A 189 -3.31 -8.57 -4.65
C GLY A 189 -2.57 -8.25 -5.94
N GLU A 190 -2.27 -6.97 -6.16
CA GLU A 190 -1.48 -6.51 -7.31
C GLU A 190 -0.52 -5.41 -6.85
N THR A 191 0.75 -5.50 -7.25
CA THR A 191 1.76 -4.47 -7.00
C THR A 191 2.52 -4.12 -8.28
N ILE A 192 3.00 -2.89 -8.39
CA ILE A 192 3.86 -2.43 -9.48
C ILE A 192 5.21 -2.06 -8.91
N GLN A 193 6.29 -2.60 -9.45
CA GLN A 193 7.66 -2.21 -9.15
C GLN A 193 8.22 -1.40 -10.32
N ILE A 194 8.70 -0.18 -10.05
CA ILE A 194 9.29 0.68 -11.08
C ILE A 194 10.76 0.31 -11.29
N GLU A 195 11.13 -0.04 -12.52
CA GLU A 195 12.50 -0.42 -12.92
C GLU A 195 13.23 0.70 -13.66
N SER A 196 12.49 1.49 -14.46
CA SER A 196 13.10 2.50 -15.32
C SER A 196 13.39 3.80 -14.57
N PRO A 197 14.65 4.28 -14.58
CA PRO A 197 15.00 5.60 -14.04
C PRO A 197 14.27 6.75 -14.75
N ASN A 198 13.90 6.57 -16.03
CA ASN A 198 13.14 7.56 -16.78
C ASN A 198 11.72 7.68 -16.24
N LEU A 199 11.07 6.55 -15.92
CA LEU A 199 9.75 6.55 -15.30
C LEU A 199 9.81 7.14 -13.89
N THR A 200 10.81 6.76 -13.07
CA THR A 200 11.00 7.36 -11.74
C THR A 200 11.10 8.88 -11.81
N ARG A 201 11.95 9.41 -12.70
CA ARG A 201 12.08 10.86 -12.89
C ARG A 201 10.77 11.50 -13.35
N ALA A 202 10.06 10.89 -14.29
CA ALA A 202 8.79 11.41 -14.79
C ALA A 202 7.71 11.46 -13.69
N ILE A 203 7.68 10.47 -12.81
CA ILE A 203 6.80 10.47 -11.63
C ILE A 203 7.18 11.61 -10.68
N SER A 204 8.47 11.79 -10.35
CA SER A 204 8.91 12.87 -9.48
C SER A 204 8.59 14.27 -10.04
N GLU A 205 8.71 14.46 -11.36
CA GLU A 205 8.29 15.69 -12.03
C GLU A 205 6.77 15.92 -11.91
N ALA A 206 5.97 14.87 -12.06
CA ALA A 206 4.52 14.94 -11.88
C ALA A 206 4.14 15.24 -10.42
N GLU A 207 4.80 14.62 -9.44
CA GLU A 207 4.60 14.91 -8.01
C GLU A 207 4.89 16.37 -7.68
N ALA A 208 6.00 16.91 -8.20
CA ALA A 208 6.37 18.31 -8.02
C ALA A 208 5.34 19.26 -8.64
N ALA A 209 4.79 18.92 -9.81
CA ALA A 209 3.76 19.72 -10.47
C ALA A 209 2.41 19.70 -9.73
N ILE A 210 2.04 18.58 -9.12
CA ILE A 210 0.77 18.42 -8.38
C ILE A 210 0.89 18.94 -6.95
N GLY A 211 2.11 18.98 -6.40
CA GLY A 211 2.34 19.23 -4.98
C GLY A 211 1.80 18.11 -4.09
N ARG A 212 1.76 16.88 -4.62
CA ARG A 212 1.30 15.68 -3.91
C ARG A 212 2.19 14.49 -4.25
N THR A 213 2.42 13.66 -3.26
CA THR A 213 3.12 12.39 -3.40
C THR A 213 2.20 11.35 -4.07
N LEU A 214 2.67 10.74 -5.15
CA LEU A 214 2.03 9.66 -5.89
C LEU A 214 2.60 8.29 -5.48
N VAL A 215 3.85 8.29 -5.05
CA VAL A 215 4.59 7.12 -4.58
C VAL A 215 5.25 7.49 -3.26
N ASP A 216 5.01 6.72 -2.21
CA ASP A 216 5.76 6.91 -0.98
C ASP A 216 7.20 6.40 -1.19
N PHE A 217 8.04 7.25 -1.79
CA PHE A 217 9.49 7.08 -1.79
C PHE A 217 9.99 7.36 -0.37
N GLY A 218 9.68 6.47 0.57
CA GLY A 218 10.27 6.49 1.89
C GLY A 218 11.81 6.50 1.79
N PRO A 219 12.52 6.89 2.85
CA PRO A 219 14.00 6.98 2.86
C PRO A 219 14.72 5.64 2.62
N SER A 220 13.98 4.54 2.45
CA SER A 220 14.46 3.21 2.07
C SER A 220 13.60 2.62 0.95
N THR A 221 13.99 2.85 -0.30
CA THR A 221 13.87 1.94 -1.47
C THR A 221 12.54 1.23 -1.78
N ASN A 222 11.36 1.73 -1.40
CA ASN A 222 10.11 1.13 -1.90
C ASN A 222 9.59 1.88 -3.15
N THR A 223 10.02 1.42 -4.32
CA THR A 223 9.49 1.83 -5.65
C THR A 223 8.20 1.09 -6.02
N HIS A 224 7.41 0.71 -5.00
CA HIS A 224 6.25 -0.16 -5.14
C HIS A 224 4.94 0.62 -5.09
N LEU A 225 4.06 0.39 -6.06
CA LEU A 225 2.68 0.88 -6.07
C LEU A 225 1.76 -0.28 -5.75
N ILE A 226 0.86 -0.11 -4.80
CA ILE A 226 -0.04 -1.17 -4.36
C ILE A 226 -1.44 -0.86 -4.91
N ALA A 227 -2.07 -1.85 -5.57
CA ALA A 227 -3.46 -1.72 -5.99
C ALA A 227 -4.36 -1.46 -4.76
N PRO A 228 -5.38 -0.59 -4.86
CA PRO A 228 -5.97 -0.03 -6.08
C PRO A 228 -5.34 1.30 -6.53
N TYR A 229 -4.07 1.57 -6.20
CA TYR A 229 -3.31 2.74 -6.61
C TYR A 229 -3.99 4.07 -6.19
N LEU A 230 -4.38 4.16 -4.92
CA LEU A 230 -5.16 5.28 -4.38
C LEU A 230 -4.61 6.68 -4.71
N PRO A 231 -3.29 6.95 -4.60
CA PRO A 231 -2.75 8.26 -4.97
C PRO A 231 -3.05 8.62 -6.43
N PHE A 232 -2.96 7.66 -7.34
CA PHE A 232 -3.28 7.83 -8.75
C PHE A 232 -4.79 7.99 -8.95
N TYR A 233 -5.61 7.16 -8.31
CA TYR A 233 -7.07 7.32 -8.35
C TYR A 233 -7.49 8.74 -7.94
N HIS A 234 -6.94 9.30 -6.86
CA HIS A 234 -7.30 10.64 -6.38
C HIS A 234 -6.79 11.79 -7.24
N THR A 235 -5.70 11.59 -7.98
CA THR A 235 -5.03 12.65 -8.77
C THR A 235 -5.19 12.46 -10.28
N ARG A 236 -5.87 11.40 -10.74
CA ARG A 236 -5.99 10.99 -12.15
C ARG A 236 -6.39 12.12 -13.10
N GLU A 237 -7.32 12.99 -12.69
CA GLU A 237 -7.76 14.10 -13.56
C GLU A 237 -6.67 15.14 -13.77
N ILE A 238 -5.88 15.43 -12.72
CA ILE A 238 -4.76 16.38 -12.79
C ILE A 238 -3.62 15.72 -13.57
N LEU A 239 -3.32 14.45 -13.30
CA LEU A 239 -2.30 13.67 -14.00
C LEU A 239 -2.58 13.55 -15.50
N ASN A 240 -3.82 13.27 -15.89
CA ASN A 240 -4.19 13.17 -17.31
C ASN A 240 -3.98 14.49 -18.06
N LYS A 241 -4.24 15.63 -17.40
CA LYS A 241 -3.95 16.96 -17.96
C LYS A 241 -2.44 17.16 -18.10
N LEU A 242 -1.68 16.87 -17.04
CA LEU A 242 -0.22 16.98 -17.06
C LEU A 242 0.43 16.13 -18.17
N VAL A 243 0.01 14.87 -18.34
CA VAL A 243 0.54 14.01 -19.41
C VAL A 243 0.16 14.53 -20.80
N SER A 244 -1.01 15.16 -20.94
CA SER A 244 -1.42 15.75 -22.21
C SER A 244 -0.53 16.95 -22.58
N ASP A 245 -0.13 17.73 -21.58
CA ASP A 245 0.61 18.99 -21.72
C ASP A 245 2.14 18.82 -21.64
N CYS A 246 2.65 17.67 -21.20
CA CYS A 246 4.08 17.39 -21.12
C CYS A 246 4.70 17.06 -22.48
N ASP A 247 5.77 17.79 -22.84
CA ASP A 247 6.65 17.53 -23.99
C ASP A 247 7.92 16.72 -23.62
N THR A 248 7.97 16.14 -22.43
CA THR A 248 9.17 15.46 -21.93
C THR A 248 9.32 14.03 -22.46
N SER A 249 10.56 13.55 -22.51
CA SER A 249 10.91 12.15 -22.80
C SER A 249 10.31 11.12 -21.83
N GLY A 250 9.68 11.58 -20.74
CA GLY A 250 8.99 10.76 -19.75
C GLY A 250 7.49 10.56 -20.03
N ARG A 251 6.91 11.29 -20.99
CA ARG A 251 5.49 11.23 -21.31
C ARG A 251 5.05 9.81 -21.68
N ASP A 252 5.81 9.12 -22.52
CA ASP A 252 5.47 7.77 -22.97
C ASP A 252 5.48 6.75 -21.82
N TYR A 253 6.41 6.91 -20.87
CA TYR A 253 6.48 6.08 -19.67
C TYR A 253 5.29 6.30 -18.74
N LEU A 254 4.90 7.57 -18.50
CA LEU A 254 3.72 7.91 -17.71
C LEU A 254 2.44 7.44 -18.40
N ALA A 255 2.34 7.64 -19.71
CA ALA A 255 1.20 7.19 -20.50
C ALA A 255 1.06 5.66 -20.46
N LEU A 256 2.17 4.92 -20.54
CA LEU A 256 2.19 3.46 -20.40
C LEU A 256 1.66 3.03 -19.02
N LEU A 257 2.16 3.64 -17.94
CA LEU A 257 1.74 3.34 -16.57
C LEU A 257 0.25 3.65 -16.35
N PHE A 258 -0.22 4.81 -16.82
CA PHE A 258 -1.63 5.20 -16.68
C PHE A 258 -2.56 4.36 -17.52
N ASN A 259 -2.15 3.99 -18.72
CA ASN A 259 -2.95 3.08 -19.55
C ASN A 259 -3.08 1.72 -18.86
N PHE A 260 -1.99 1.19 -18.29
CA PHE A 260 -2.05 -0.04 -17.50
C PHE A 260 -3.04 0.08 -16.33
N MET A 261 -2.93 1.12 -15.50
CA MET A 261 -3.84 1.33 -14.35
C MET A 261 -5.29 1.53 -14.78
N ALA A 262 -5.53 2.26 -15.87
CA ALA A 262 -6.87 2.47 -16.43
C ALA A 262 -7.50 1.15 -16.92
N ILE A 263 -6.70 0.25 -17.51
CA ILE A 263 -7.17 -1.08 -17.91
C ILE A 263 -7.41 -1.96 -16.67
N SER A 264 -6.50 -1.96 -15.69
CA SER A 264 -6.57 -2.84 -14.52
C SER A 264 -7.70 -2.42 -13.56
N CYS A 265 -7.84 -1.13 -13.28
CA CYS A 265 -8.72 -0.61 -12.23
C CYS A 265 -9.84 0.32 -12.74
N GLY A 266 -9.86 0.69 -14.02
CA GLY A 266 -10.75 1.77 -14.51
C GLY A 266 -12.24 1.49 -14.33
N GLN A 267 -12.68 0.23 -14.48
CA GLN A 267 -14.08 -0.14 -14.21
C GLN A 267 -14.44 0.04 -12.73
N GLU A 268 -13.56 -0.43 -11.84
CA GLU A 268 -13.72 -0.37 -10.39
C GLU A 268 -13.69 1.09 -9.89
N TRP A 269 -12.79 1.90 -10.44
CA TRP A 269 -12.73 3.34 -10.18
C TRP A 269 -14.00 4.07 -10.65
N SER A 270 -14.51 3.73 -11.83
CA SER A 270 -15.73 4.35 -12.37
C SER A 270 -16.97 3.98 -11.54
N ALA A 271 -17.03 2.74 -11.04
CA ALA A 271 -18.08 2.30 -10.12
C ALA A 271 -18.03 3.08 -8.80
N ALA A 272 -16.82 3.23 -8.23
CA ALA A 272 -16.60 4.03 -7.03
C ALA A 272 -17.04 5.49 -7.21
N ASP A 273 -16.64 6.13 -8.31
CA ASP A 273 -17.06 7.51 -8.61
C ASP A 273 -18.58 7.66 -8.71
N ALA A 274 -19.25 6.69 -9.35
CA ALA A 274 -20.69 6.72 -9.55
C ALA A 274 -21.46 6.63 -8.22
N VAL A 275 -21.01 5.81 -7.27
CA VAL A 275 -21.65 5.73 -5.95
C VAL A 275 -21.34 6.96 -5.10
N LEU A 276 -20.09 7.41 -5.10
CA LEU A 276 -19.63 8.58 -4.34
C LEU A 276 -20.33 9.86 -4.77
N LYS A 277 -20.50 10.07 -6.08
CA LYS A 277 -21.20 11.25 -6.62
C LYS A 277 -22.65 11.36 -6.14
N ASN A 278 -23.27 10.24 -5.78
CA ASN A 278 -24.63 10.20 -5.25
C ASN A 278 -24.69 10.29 -3.71
N GLY A 279 -23.57 10.59 -3.04
CA GLY A 279 -23.48 10.63 -1.58
C GLY A 279 -23.57 9.26 -0.91
N MET A 280 -23.33 8.18 -1.67
CA MET A 280 -23.37 6.80 -1.21
C MET A 280 -21.97 6.20 -1.22
N ILE A 281 -21.77 5.15 -0.42
CA ILE A 281 -20.52 4.39 -0.37
C ILE A 281 -20.85 2.90 -0.25
N GLU A 282 -19.96 2.07 -0.80
CA GLU A 282 -19.95 0.61 -0.68
C GLU A 282 -18.67 0.19 0.06
N GLU A 283 -18.72 -0.92 0.80
CA GLU A 283 -17.61 -1.37 1.67
C GLU A 283 -16.30 -1.51 0.87
N THR A 284 -16.40 -2.09 -0.33
CA THR A 284 -15.29 -2.31 -1.27
C THR A 284 -14.62 -1.02 -1.74
N HIS A 285 -15.29 0.12 -1.64
CA HIS A 285 -14.81 1.42 -2.08
C HIS A 285 -14.42 2.35 -0.92
N LEU A 286 -14.49 1.88 0.33
CA LEU A 286 -14.24 2.72 1.52
C LEU A 286 -12.89 3.44 1.46
N SER A 287 -11.82 2.76 1.03
CA SER A 287 -10.48 3.33 0.90
C SER A 287 -10.37 4.47 -0.14
N LYS A 288 -11.31 4.54 -1.08
CA LYS A 288 -11.38 5.59 -2.12
C LYS A 288 -12.10 6.85 -1.65
N LEU A 289 -12.77 6.80 -0.50
CA LEU A 289 -13.51 7.93 0.06
C LEU A 289 -12.55 8.96 0.68
N PHE A 290 -11.47 8.52 1.31
CA PHE A 290 -10.57 9.34 2.12
C PHE A 290 -9.30 9.71 1.37
N ARG A 291 -8.89 10.98 1.44
CA ARG A 291 -7.70 11.49 0.74
C ARG A 291 -6.84 12.33 1.68
N PRO A 292 -5.50 12.23 1.59
CA PRO A 292 -4.61 13.16 2.28
C PRO A 292 -4.97 14.62 1.97
N GLY A 293 -5.03 15.44 3.02
CA GLY A 293 -5.42 16.84 2.97
C GLY A 293 -6.92 17.10 3.15
N ASP A 294 -7.79 16.11 2.96
CA ASP A 294 -9.23 16.28 3.17
C ASP A 294 -9.54 16.46 4.65
N VAL A 295 -10.62 17.20 4.94
CA VAL A 295 -11.15 17.35 6.30
C VAL A 295 -12.24 16.30 6.51
N VAL A 296 -12.07 15.45 7.51
CA VAL A 296 -13.10 14.53 8.00
C VAL A 296 -13.77 15.07 9.24
N VAL A 297 -14.99 14.62 9.49
CA VAL A 297 -15.74 14.93 10.69
C VAL A 297 -16.14 13.70 11.46
N GLU A 298 -16.17 13.87 12.77
CA GLU A 298 -16.64 12.90 13.75
C GLU A 298 -17.57 13.62 14.73
N MET A 299 -18.61 12.93 15.20
CA MET A 299 -19.51 13.44 16.23
C MET A 299 -19.13 12.87 17.59
N VAL A 300 -18.43 13.66 18.41
CA VAL A 300 -18.02 13.27 19.78
C VAL A 300 -18.90 14.03 20.77
N ASP A 301 -19.65 13.33 21.62
CA ASP A 301 -20.57 13.92 22.59
C ASP A 301 -21.55 14.94 21.97
N SER A 302 -22.08 14.63 20.78
CA SER A 302 -22.92 15.53 19.97
C SER A 302 -22.24 16.83 19.51
N GLN A 303 -20.93 16.95 19.69
CA GLN A 303 -20.11 18.05 19.19
C GLN A 303 -19.32 17.59 17.98
N PRO A 304 -19.39 18.30 16.85
CA PRO A 304 -18.60 17.92 15.69
C PRO A 304 -17.14 18.26 15.94
N ARG A 305 -16.25 17.38 15.51
CA ARG A 305 -14.81 17.63 15.45
C ARG A 305 -14.36 17.49 14.00
N GLY A 306 -13.43 18.35 13.61
CA GLY A 306 -12.85 18.34 12.28
C GLY A 306 -11.39 17.93 12.37
N TYR A 307 -10.97 17.03 11.50
CA TYR A 307 -9.60 16.53 11.43
C TYR A 307 -9.12 16.57 9.99
N GLN A 308 -7.88 17.02 9.78
CA GLN A 308 -7.23 16.98 8.47
C GLN A 308 -6.46 15.67 8.33
N ILE A 309 -6.72 14.91 7.27
CA ILE A 309 -6.02 13.65 7.00
C ILE A 309 -4.57 13.94 6.59
N GLU A 310 -3.61 13.28 7.25
CA GLU A 310 -2.20 13.18 6.82
C GLU A 310 -2.02 11.95 5.93
N THR A 311 -2.47 10.77 6.39
CA THR A 311 -2.38 9.51 5.66
C THR A 311 -3.61 8.62 5.92
N CYS A 312 -3.86 7.68 5.01
CA CYS A 312 -4.94 6.70 5.09
C CYS A 312 -4.38 5.33 4.76
N THR A 313 -4.52 4.37 5.67
CA THR A 313 -3.99 3.01 5.53
C THR A 313 -5.09 1.98 5.75
N LEU A 314 -5.17 1.00 4.86
CA LEU A 314 -6.04 -0.16 5.07
C LEU A 314 -5.43 -1.04 6.16
N ILE A 315 -6.23 -1.39 7.16
CA ILE A 315 -5.76 -2.29 8.22
C ILE A 315 -5.70 -3.72 7.64
N PRO A 316 -4.56 -4.43 7.72
CA PRO A 316 -4.44 -5.78 7.20
C PRO A 316 -5.51 -6.72 7.78
N ASN A 317 -6.13 -7.54 6.93
CA ASN A 317 -7.17 -8.50 7.30
C ASN A 317 -8.43 -7.87 7.94
N SER A 318 -8.66 -6.58 7.71
CA SER A 318 -9.84 -5.85 8.18
C SER A 318 -10.45 -5.04 7.04
N THR A 319 -11.75 -4.74 7.14
CA THR A 319 -12.43 -3.79 6.25
C THR A 319 -12.37 -2.35 6.79
N SER A 320 -11.65 -2.16 7.91
CA SER A 320 -11.42 -0.86 8.53
C SER A 320 -10.22 -0.12 7.96
N LEU A 321 -10.26 1.21 8.07
CA LEU A 321 -9.17 2.10 7.72
C LEU A 321 -8.62 2.78 8.96
N GLU A 322 -7.30 2.96 9.01
CA GLU A 322 -6.65 3.86 9.94
C GLU A 322 -6.34 5.18 9.22
N LEU A 323 -6.77 6.30 9.80
CA LEU A 323 -6.46 7.64 9.36
C LEU A 323 -5.50 8.28 10.35
N LYS A 324 -4.29 8.63 9.90
CA LYS A 324 -3.42 9.54 10.66
C LYS A 324 -3.90 10.95 10.38
N THR A 325 -4.32 11.68 11.40
CA THR A 325 -4.92 13.01 11.23
C THR A 325 -4.29 14.06 12.14
N THR A 326 -4.55 15.32 11.81
CA THR A 326 -4.27 16.44 12.71
C THR A 326 -5.53 17.27 12.99
N SER A 327 -5.62 17.77 14.21
CA SER A 327 -6.62 18.77 14.58
C SER A 327 -5.99 19.93 15.33
N TRP A 328 -6.68 21.06 15.38
CA TRP A 328 -6.27 22.22 16.17
C TRP A 328 -6.95 22.16 17.53
N THR A 329 -6.15 22.22 18.60
CA THR A 329 -6.65 22.24 19.98
C THR A 329 -6.21 23.50 20.72
N PHE A 330 -6.97 23.84 21.77
CA PHE A 330 -6.79 25.04 22.58
C PHE A 330 -6.82 24.69 24.08
N ASP A 331 -6.00 23.74 24.49
CA ASP A 331 -5.82 23.39 25.90
C ASP A 331 -4.48 23.97 26.36
N GLU A 332 -4.50 25.09 27.08
CA GLU A 332 -3.30 25.83 27.54
C GLU A 332 -2.46 26.50 26.45
N GLY A 333 -2.81 26.31 25.17
CA GLY A 333 -2.17 26.97 24.04
C GLY A 333 -2.73 26.48 22.71
N PHE A 334 -2.64 27.33 21.68
CA PHE A 334 -3.08 26.98 20.33
C PHE A 334 -2.02 26.12 19.63
N ARG A 335 -2.31 24.83 19.44
CA ARG A 335 -1.37 23.89 18.81
C ARG A 335 -2.10 22.91 17.88
N LYS A 336 -1.34 22.31 16.98
CA LYS A 336 -1.79 21.11 16.26
C LYS A 336 -1.52 19.88 17.10
N GLU A 337 -2.47 18.97 17.11
CA GLU A 337 -2.38 17.67 17.76
C GLU A 337 -2.55 16.58 16.70
N LYS A 338 -1.77 15.52 16.82
CA LYS A 338 -1.87 14.32 15.97
C LYS A 338 -2.82 13.33 16.63
N ILE A 339 -3.78 12.85 15.87
CA ILE A 339 -4.84 11.96 16.34
C ILE A 339 -5.04 10.89 15.28
N ASP A 340 -5.04 9.64 15.72
CA ASP A 340 -5.30 8.49 14.86
C ASP A 340 -6.78 8.13 15.00
N LEU A 341 -7.44 7.93 13.86
CA LEU A 341 -8.86 7.64 13.78
C LEU A 341 -9.07 6.34 13.02
N ASP A 342 -9.88 5.45 13.59
CA ASP A 342 -10.28 4.21 12.93
C ASP A 342 -11.67 4.36 12.31
N VAL A 343 -11.76 4.11 11.01
CA VAL A 343 -13.02 4.10 10.28
C VAL A 343 -13.49 2.66 10.14
N TYR A 344 -14.65 2.36 10.69
CA TYR A 344 -15.27 1.04 10.63
C TYR A 344 -16.43 1.03 9.64
N TRP A 345 -16.60 -0.10 8.94
CA TRP A 345 -17.82 -0.34 8.19
C TRP A 345 -18.94 -0.74 9.15
N PRO A 346 -20.12 -0.10 9.08
CA PRO A 346 -21.24 -0.47 9.94
C PRO A 346 -21.82 -1.82 9.50
N PRO A 347 -22.25 -2.68 10.44
CA PRO A 347 -22.76 -4.00 10.10
C PRO A 347 -24.11 -3.89 9.37
N GLY A 348 -24.34 -4.79 8.40
CA GLY A 348 -25.66 -5.03 7.81
C GLY A 348 -25.71 -4.77 6.30
N ASP A 349 -25.60 -3.51 5.89
CA ASP A 349 -25.75 -3.10 4.48
C ASP A 349 -24.39 -2.94 3.80
N ASP A 350 -24.21 -3.57 2.63
CA ASP A 350 -23.02 -3.41 1.79
C ASP A 350 -22.94 -2.02 1.13
N ARG A 351 -24.02 -1.24 1.22
CA ARG A 351 -24.14 0.11 0.65
C ARG A 351 -24.93 1.03 1.56
N ILE A 352 -24.33 2.16 1.91
CA ILE A 352 -24.91 3.15 2.82
C ILE A 352 -24.70 4.58 2.34
N PRO A 353 -25.50 5.56 2.81
CA PRO A 353 -25.12 6.97 2.69
C PRO A 353 -23.80 7.24 3.42
N ILE A 354 -22.93 8.07 2.83
CA ILE A 354 -21.61 8.40 3.41
C ILE A 354 -21.75 8.99 4.83
N THR A 355 -22.81 9.77 5.07
CA THR A 355 -23.10 10.41 6.36
C THR A 355 -23.55 9.43 7.46
N LYS A 356 -23.76 8.15 7.14
CA LYS A 356 -23.99 7.10 8.16
C LYS A 356 -22.69 6.52 8.74
N LEU A 357 -21.53 6.83 8.16
CA LEU A 357 -20.24 6.50 8.77
C LEU A 357 -20.03 7.39 10.00
N ASP A 358 -19.43 6.84 11.04
CA ASP A 358 -19.07 7.61 12.24
C ASP A 358 -18.05 8.72 11.92
N ILE A 359 -17.20 8.45 10.92
CA ILE A 359 -16.18 9.36 10.40
C ILE A 359 -16.34 9.45 8.89
N TYR A 360 -16.53 10.65 8.36
CA TYR A 360 -16.69 10.87 6.92
C TYR A 360 -16.12 12.21 6.45
N PRO A 361 -15.79 12.37 5.15
CA PRO A 361 -15.28 13.63 4.63
C PRO A 361 -16.35 14.73 4.70
N LEU A 362 -15.96 15.88 5.25
CA LEU A 362 -16.84 17.03 5.51
C LEU A 362 -17.62 17.50 4.27
N GLN A 363 -17.06 17.34 3.08
CA GLN A 363 -17.70 17.73 1.82
C GLN A 363 -19.03 17.00 1.53
N TYR A 364 -19.29 15.87 2.21
CA TYR A 364 -20.54 15.13 2.10
C TYR A 364 -21.57 15.51 3.16
N ASP A 365 -21.24 16.40 4.10
CA ASP A 365 -22.23 16.92 5.04
C ASP A 365 -23.23 17.84 4.34
N THR A 366 -24.50 17.65 4.65
CA THR A 366 -25.61 18.51 4.19
C THR A 366 -26.31 19.24 5.34
N SER A 367 -25.84 19.08 6.59
CA SER A 367 -26.48 19.67 7.78
C SER A 367 -26.04 21.11 8.08
N GLY A 368 -25.02 21.62 7.38
CA GLY A 368 -24.41 22.92 7.65
C GLY A 368 -23.26 22.84 8.66
N LEU A 369 -22.70 21.65 8.83
CA LEU A 369 -21.60 21.35 9.74
C LEU A 369 -20.34 22.13 9.40
N GLU A 370 -20.05 22.28 8.11
CA GLU A 370 -18.89 23.04 7.63
C GLU A 370 -18.94 24.48 8.15
N GLU A 371 -20.07 25.16 7.98
CA GLU A 371 -20.23 26.55 8.42
C GLU A 371 -20.12 26.66 9.95
N ARG A 372 -20.67 25.69 10.68
CA ARG A 372 -20.56 25.63 12.15
C ARG A 372 -19.10 25.46 12.59
N LEU A 373 -18.37 24.54 11.95
CA LEU A 373 -16.95 24.29 12.23
C LEU A 373 -16.09 25.49 11.86
N ARG A 374 -16.36 26.13 10.72
CA ARG A 374 -15.65 27.32 10.24
C ARG A 374 -15.82 28.49 11.19
N LYS A 375 -17.06 28.84 11.57
CA LYS A 375 -17.34 29.90 12.57
C LYS A 375 -16.62 29.64 13.89
N ARG A 376 -16.68 28.39 14.38
CA ARG A 376 -16.00 28.00 15.62
C ARG A 376 -14.48 28.14 15.49
N GLY A 377 -13.92 27.68 14.38
CA GLY A 377 -12.50 27.79 14.07
C GLY A 377 -12.02 29.24 13.97
N GLU A 378 -12.79 30.13 13.34
CA GLU A 378 -12.49 31.57 13.29
C GLU A 378 -12.47 32.21 14.67
N GLN A 379 -13.39 31.81 15.55
CA GLN A 379 -13.42 32.28 16.93
C GLN A 379 -12.18 31.82 17.70
N PHE A 380 -11.82 30.54 17.61
CA PHE A 380 -10.58 30.01 18.20
C PHE A 380 -9.33 30.67 17.62
N TRP A 381 -9.30 30.92 16.31
CA TRP A 381 -8.17 31.58 15.65
C TRP A 381 -7.98 33.03 16.11
N LYS A 382 -9.05 33.75 16.47
CA LYS A 382 -8.96 35.07 17.11
C LYS A 382 -8.31 34.97 18.49
N CYS A 383 -8.59 33.91 19.24
CA CYS A 383 -8.01 33.64 20.57
C CYS A 383 -6.53 33.23 20.54
N ARG A 384 -5.91 33.04 19.36
CA ARG A 384 -4.46 32.78 19.25
C ARG A 384 -3.60 33.92 19.81
N LYS A 385 -4.16 35.13 19.86
CA LYS A 385 -3.62 36.28 20.59
C LYS A 385 -4.53 36.54 21.79
N ARG A 386 -3.98 37.09 22.88
CA ARG A 386 -4.78 37.49 24.04
C ARG A 386 -5.96 38.35 23.60
N ALA A 387 -7.16 37.80 23.75
CA ALA A 387 -8.42 38.44 23.42
C ALA A 387 -9.40 38.21 24.58
N PHE A 388 -10.21 39.21 24.91
CA PHE A 388 -11.30 39.04 25.85
C PHE A 388 -12.46 38.33 25.13
N VAL A 389 -12.83 37.15 25.63
CA VAL A 389 -13.98 36.40 25.13
C VAL A 389 -15.07 36.48 26.20
N GLY A 390 -16.18 37.15 25.88
CA GLY A 390 -17.38 37.09 26.70
C GLY A 390 -18.03 35.73 26.54
N TYR A 391 -18.22 35.02 27.65
CA TYR A 391 -18.95 33.75 27.67
C TYR A 391 -20.30 33.99 28.32
N ASP A 392 -21.35 33.97 27.51
CA ASP A 392 -22.73 34.00 28.00
C ASP A 392 -23.13 32.57 28.39
N TYR A 393 -23.02 32.26 29.68
CA TYR A 393 -23.47 30.97 30.19
C TYR A 393 -25.00 30.89 30.11
N PRO A 394 -25.59 29.87 29.45
CA PRO A 394 -27.03 29.67 29.46
C PRO A 394 -27.46 29.30 30.88
N ASN A 395 -27.94 30.30 31.62
CA ASN A 395 -28.36 30.28 33.02
C ASN A 395 -29.08 28.97 33.43
N PRO A 396 -28.39 27.99 34.03
CA PRO A 396 -29.05 26.94 34.78
C PRO A 396 -29.44 27.61 36.09
N ARG A 397 -30.74 27.68 36.33
CA ARG A 397 -31.35 28.17 37.58
C ARG A 397 -30.41 27.88 38.75
N LEU A 398 -29.84 28.94 39.32
CA LEU A 398 -29.14 28.91 40.59
C LEU A 398 -30.12 28.39 41.65
N GLU A 399 -30.17 27.07 41.85
CA GLU A 399 -30.68 26.51 43.09
C GLU A 399 -29.63 26.84 44.16
N VAL A 400 -29.84 28.01 44.77
CA VAL A 400 -29.17 28.39 46.00
C VAL A 400 -29.63 27.40 47.07
N GLN A 401 -28.85 26.36 47.35
CA GLN A 401 -28.99 25.61 48.59
C GLN A 401 -28.49 26.50 49.74
N PRO A 402 -29.34 26.86 50.73
CA PRO A 402 -28.85 27.52 51.93
C PRO A 402 -28.06 26.50 52.74
N VAL A 403 -26.74 26.68 52.79
CA VAL A 403 -25.89 26.02 53.78
C VAL A 403 -26.22 26.65 55.13
N ASN A 404 -26.90 25.89 55.99
CA ASN A 404 -27.14 26.27 57.38
C ASN A 404 -25.80 26.45 58.11
N SER A 405 -25.35 27.70 58.24
CA SER A 405 -24.32 28.08 59.19
C SER A 405 -24.95 28.30 60.56
N SER A 406 -24.88 27.29 61.43
CA SER A 406 -25.13 27.45 62.86
C SER A 406 -24.22 26.53 63.64
N LYS A 407 -23.08 27.07 64.08
CA LYS A 407 -22.68 27.18 65.49
C LYS A 407 -21.30 27.84 65.61
N VAL A 408 -21.31 29.05 66.14
CA VAL A 408 -20.15 29.77 66.68
C VAL A 408 -19.88 29.25 68.10
N TYR A 409 -18.59 29.12 68.44
CA TYR A 409 -18.05 28.70 69.73
C TYR A 409 -18.32 29.72 70.86
N GLY A 410 -18.52 29.20 72.09
CA GLY A 410 -17.77 29.64 73.27
C GLY A 410 -18.47 30.54 74.31
N ARG A 411 -18.88 29.94 75.43
CA ARG A 411 -18.33 30.27 76.76
C ARG A 411 -18.45 29.07 77.69
#